data_AF-A0A0S7CRX5-F1
#
_entry.id   AF-A0A0S7CRX5-F1
#
_cell.length_a   1.000
_cell.length_b   1.000
_cell.length_c   1.000
_cell.angle_alpha   90.00
_cell.angle_beta   90.00
_cell.angle_gamma   90.00
#
_symmetry.space_group_name_H-M   'P 1'
#
loop_
_entity.id
_entity.type
_entity.pdbx_description
1 polymer ?
#
loop_
_entity_poly.entity_id
_entity_poly.type
_entity_poly.pdbx_seq_one_letter_code
_entity_poly.pdbx_strand_id
1 'polypeptide(L)'
;MNKPQFTSALGPDLERYLAFKKSMGISCDGRFWYLRSFDRYCAERSLKNLDRSTVEGWVSSRIASLPNGLRSWLSYIRDFGRWERLNGDEEAYVLSDEWRSDLVRPQPYLLTNEEITRFFDAATRLDTRSPWRWQGLAFFALMHSCGLRTCEARG
;
A
#
# COMPACT_ATOMS: atom_id res chain seq x y z
N MET A 1 -18.62 6.45 -11.67
CA MET A 1 -17.36 7.02 -11.14
C MET A 1 -16.49 7.38 -12.33
N ASN A 2 -16.20 8.67 -12.54
CA ASN A 2 -15.25 9.09 -13.58
C ASN A 2 -13.93 8.39 -13.36
N LYS A 3 -13.40 7.69 -14.37
CA LYS A 3 -12.03 7.19 -14.34
C LYS A 3 -11.10 8.38 -14.03
N PRO A 4 -10.38 8.41 -12.90
CA PRO A 4 -8.94 8.21 -13.00
C PRO A 4 -8.12 8.57 -14.23
N GLN A 5 -8.37 9.63 -15.01
CA GLN A 5 -7.57 9.90 -16.21
C GLN A 5 -6.11 10.25 -15.83
N PHE A 6 -5.17 9.59 -16.49
CA PHE A 6 -3.74 9.92 -16.51
C PHE A 6 -3.47 10.93 -17.63
N THR A 7 -2.43 11.74 -17.48
CA THR A 7 -2.20 12.94 -18.29
C THR A 7 -0.82 13.00 -18.94
N SER A 8 0.14 12.18 -18.50
CA SER A 8 1.47 12.12 -19.11
C SER A 8 1.51 11.22 -20.34
N ALA A 9 2.64 11.23 -21.04
CA ALA A 9 2.91 10.31 -22.14
C ALA A 9 2.90 8.83 -21.71
N LEU A 10 3.21 8.53 -20.44
CA LEU A 10 3.15 7.18 -19.85
C LEU A 10 1.75 6.80 -19.34
N GLY A 11 0.77 7.71 -19.47
CA GLY A 11 -0.60 7.52 -19.01
C GLY A 11 -1.28 6.26 -19.59
N PRO A 12 -1.23 6.02 -20.92
CA PRO A 12 -1.81 4.82 -21.52
C PRO A 12 -1.26 3.51 -20.95
N ASP A 13 0.05 3.44 -20.70
CA ASP A 13 0.68 2.24 -20.17
C ASP A 13 0.33 2.03 -18.69
N LEU A 14 0.23 3.11 -17.92
CA LEU A 14 -0.33 3.06 -16.56
C LEU A 14 -1.78 2.56 -16.53
N GLU A 15 -2.62 2.95 -17.51
CA GLU A 15 -3.98 2.41 -17.62
C GLU A 15 -3.99 0.92 -17.94
N ARG A 16 -3.14 0.47 -18.87
CA ARG A 16 -3.00 -0.95 -19.22
C ARG A 16 -2.49 -1.77 -18.03
N TYR A 17 -1.51 -1.27 -17.30
CA TYR A 17 -1.00 -1.91 -16.08
C TYR A 17 -2.08 -2.06 -15.01
N LEU A 18 -2.89 -1.02 -14.79
CA LEU A 18 -4.00 -1.08 -13.84
C LEU A 18 -5.11 -2.03 -14.29
N ALA A 19 -5.43 -2.06 -15.59
CA ALA A 19 -6.38 -3.01 -16.15
C ALA A 19 -5.91 -4.45 -15.94
N PHE A 20 -4.61 -4.72 -16.14
CA PHE A 20 -3.98 -6.01 -15.87
C PHE A 20 -4.03 -6.40 -14.39
N LYS A 21 -3.68 -5.49 -13.46
CA LYS A 21 -3.81 -5.78 -12.02
C LYS A 21 -5.27 -6.09 -11.65
N LYS A 22 -6.22 -5.35 -12.23
CA LYS A 22 -7.65 -5.60 -12.02
C LYS A 22 -8.10 -6.97 -12.54
N SER A 23 -7.63 -7.41 -13.70
CA SER A 23 -7.97 -8.73 -14.25
C SER A 23 -7.42 -9.88 -13.40
N MET A 24 -6.35 -9.65 -12.63
CA MET A 24 -5.83 -10.60 -11.64
C MET A 24 -6.58 -10.57 -10.30
N GLY A 25 -7.68 -9.83 -10.18
CA GLY A 25 -8.44 -9.69 -8.93
C GLY A 25 -7.79 -8.76 -7.90
N ILE A 26 -6.80 -7.96 -8.30
CA ILE A 26 -6.07 -7.06 -7.40
C ILE A 26 -6.72 -5.66 -7.43
N SER A 27 -7.47 -5.29 -6.38
CA SER A 27 -8.16 -3.98 -6.28
C SER A 27 -7.23 -2.84 -5.83
N CYS A 28 -6.87 -1.95 -6.76
CA CYS A 28 -5.81 -0.95 -6.57
C CYS A 28 -6.23 0.38 -5.90
N ASP A 29 -7.31 0.44 -5.13
CA ASP A 29 -7.91 1.73 -4.74
C ASP A 29 -6.97 2.68 -3.96
N GLY A 30 -6.26 2.18 -2.94
CA GLY A 30 -5.22 2.98 -2.24
C GLY A 30 -3.90 3.13 -3.03
N ARG A 31 -3.68 2.28 -4.03
CA ARG A 31 -2.44 2.16 -4.83
C ARG A 31 -2.43 3.12 -6.01
N PHE A 32 -3.63 3.45 -6.47
CA PHE A 32 -3.91 4.37 -7.56
C PHE A 32 -3.33 5.78 -7.31
N TRP A 33 -3.30 6.22 -6.05
CA TRP A 33 -2.77 7.53 -5.69
C TRP A 33 -1.27 7.67 -6.00
N TYR A 34 -0.46 6.63 -5.76
CA TYR A 34 0.99 6.69 -6.01
C TYR A 34 1.32 6.72 -7.50
N LEU A 35 0.62 5.91 -8.30
CA LEU A 35 0.78 5.90 -9.76
C LEU A 35 0.30 7.20 -10.40
N ARG A 36 -0.76 7.82 -9.85
CA ARG A 36 -1.14 9.18 -10.24
C ARG A 36 -0.12 10.23 -9.87
N SER A 37 0.47 10.12 -8.68
CA SER A 37 1.54 11.04 -8.29
C SER A 37 2.76 10.91 -9.20
N PHE A 38 3.04 9.71 -9.71
CA PHE A 38 4.07 9.47 -10.71
C PHE A 38 3.68 10.06 -12.07
N ASP A 39 2.47 9.77 -12.57
CA ASP A 39 1.96 10.34 -13.82
C ASP A 39 2.01 11.87 -13.84
N ARG A 40 1.57 12.52 -12.75
CA ARG A 40 1.63 13.98 -12.63
C ARG A 40 3.08 14.49 -12.70
N TYR A 41 4.01 13.80 -12.04
CA TYR A 41 5.43 14.17 -12.10
C TYR A 41 5.98 14.09 -13.53
N CYS A 42 5.59 13.04 -14.28
CA CYS A 42 5.94 12.87 -15.69
C CYS A 42 5.29 13.94 -16.58
N ALA A 43 4.02 14.27 -16.36
CA ALA A 43 3.30 15.29 -17.11
C ALA A 43 3.94 16.68 -16.94
N GLU A 44 4.23 17.08 -15.70
CA GLU A 44 4.87 18.36 -15.37
C GLU A 44 6.24 18.54 -16.03
N ARG A 45 6.97 17.44 -16.26
CA ARG A 45 8.33 17.43 -16.83
C ARG A 45 8.37 16.96 -18.28
N SER A 46 7.21 16.70 -18.88
CA SER A 46 7.10 16.14 -20.25
C SER A 46 7.95 14.89 -20.47
N LEU A 47 8.05 14.03 -19.44
CA LEU A 47 8.80 12.77 -19.50
C LEU A 47 8.01 11.75 -20.32
N LYS A 48 8.69 11.09 -21.25
CA LYS A 48 8.08 10.16 -22.21
C LYS A 48 8.47 8.71 -22.02
N ASN A 49 9.62 8.46 -21.40
CA ASN A 49 10.20 7.14 -21.28
C ASN A 49 10.26 6.74 -19.81
N LEU A 50 10.08 5.44 -19.52
CA LEU A 50 10.26 4.92 -18.17
C LEU A 50 11.74 4.62 -17.90
N ASP A 51 12.62 5.61 -18.05
CA ASP A 51 14.06 5.42 -17.84
C ASP A 51 14.48 5.61 -16.38
N ARG A 52 15.76 5.32 -16.08
CA ARG A 52 16.33 5.46 -14.74
C ARG A 52 16.15 6.88 -14.20
N SER A 53 16.37 7.90 -15.03
CA SER A 53 16.29 9.30 -14.60
C SER A 53 14.88 9.70 -14.20
N THR A 54 13.88 9.20 -14.92
CA THR A 54 12.45 9.44 -14.70
C THR A 54 12.00 8.80 -13.39
N VAL A 55 12.32 7.51 -13.22
CA VAL A 55 11.89 6.74 -12.05
C VAL A 55 12.62 7.21 -10.79
N GLU A 56 13.96 7.26 -10.80
CA GLU A 56 14.76 7.66 -9.63
C GLU A 56 14.56 9.15 -9.29
N GLY A 57 14.34 10.00 -10.30
CA GLY A 57 14.00 11.42 -10.10
C GLY A 57 12.67 11.60 -9.36
N TRP A 58 11.64 10.85 -9.74
CA TRP A 58 10.37 10.84 -9.02
C TRP A 58 10.52 10.30 -7.60
N VAL A 59 11.23 9.16 -7.45
CA VAL A 59 11.46 8.54 -6.14
C VAL A 59 12.16 9.51 -5.18
N SER A 60 13.22 10.18 -5.65
CA SER A 60 13.98 11.16 -4.88
C SER A 60 13.12 12.36 -4.46
N SER A 61 12.38 12.94 -5.41
CA SER A 61 11.45 14.05 -5.14
C SER A 61 10.42 13.67 -4.07
N ARG A 62 9.93 12.44 -4.12
CA ARG A 62 8.92 11.94 -3.20
C ARG A 62 9.47 11.64 -1.81
N ILE A 63 10.67 11.08 -1.71
CA ILE A 63 11.37 10.89 -0.43
C ILE A 63 11.65 12.25 0.23
N ALA A 64 12.08 13.25 -0.54
CA ALA A 64 12.30 14.60 -0.02
C ALA A 64 11.00 15.23 0.53
N SER A 65 9.86 14.96 -0.09
CA SER A 65 8.55 15.44 0.40
C SER A 65 8.03 14.69 1.65
N LEU A 66 8.55 13.49 1.92
CA LEU A 66 8.10 12.60 3.01
C LEU A 66 9.31 11.90 3.67
N PRO A 67 10.18 12.63 4.38
CA PRO A 67 11.47 12.09 4.86
C PRO A 67 11.31 10.86 5.77
N ASN A 68 10.26 10.87 6.59
CA ASN A 68 9.94 9.82 7.58
C ASN A 68 8.79 8.91 7.14
N GLY A 69 8.38 8.98 5.87
CA GLY A 69 7.27 8.18 5.35
C GLY A 69 7.65 6.72 5.10
N LEU A 70 6.72 5.81 5.37
CA LEU A 70 6.86 4.41 4.95
C LEU A 70 7.06 4.33 3.43
N ARG A 71 8.05 3.53 3.00
CA ARG A 71 8.44 3.38 1.59
C ARG A 71 7.78 2.18 0.89
N SER A 72 6.67 1.69 1.42
CA SER A 72 5.92 0.56 0.83
C SER A 72 5.50 0.80 -0.62
N TRP A 73 5.32 2.07 -0.99
CA TRP A 73 4.99 2.51 -2.35
C TRP A 73 6.07 2.26 -3.41
N LEU A 74 7.33 2.05 -3.03
CA LEU A 74 8.40 1.70 -3.96
C LEU A 74 8.13 0.38 -4.69
N SER A 75 7.36 -0.52 -4.06
CA SER A 75 6.94 -1.77 -4.71
C SER A 75 6.09 -1.52 -5.95
N TYR A 76 5.22 -0.50 -5.95
CA TYR A 76 4.31 -0.23 -7.05
C TYR A 76 5.01 0.26 -8.31
N ILE A 77 5.96 1.18 -8.17
CA ILE A 77 6.73 1.67 -9.31
C ILE A 77 7.68 0.61 -9.86
N ARG A 78 8.22 -0.25 -8.97
CA ARG A 78 9.03 -1.40 -9.38
C ARG A 78 8.22 -2.44 -10.15
N ASP A 79 7.03 -2.76 -9.66
CA ASP A 79 6.10 -3.66 -10.35
C ASP A 79 5.67 -3.10 -11.71
N PHE A 80 5.47 -1.79 -11.81
CA PHE A 80 5.16 -1.13 -13.07
C PHE A 80 6.31 -1.28 -14.07
N GLY A 81 7.55 -0.96 -13.69
CA GLY A 81 8.71 -1.16 -14.57
C GLY A 81 8.93 -2.61 -14.98
N ARG A 82 8.65 -3.59 -14.10
CA ARG A 82 8.68 -5.02 -14.46
C ARG A 82 7.60 -5.37 -15.48
N TRP A 83 6.41 -4.79 -15.31
CA TRP A 83 5.30 -4.99 -16.21
C TRP A 83 5.59 -4.40 -17.60
N GLU A 84 6.14 -3.19 -17.69
CA GLU A 84 6.55 -2.56 -18.95
C GLU A 84 7.52 -3.44 -19.76
N ARG A 85 8.57 -3.96 -19.11
CA ARG A 85 9.52 -4.89 -19.76
C ARG A 85 8.86 -6.11 -20.37
N LEU A 86 7.82 -6.63 -19.72
CA LEU A 86 7.09 -7.79 -20.19
C LEU A 86 6.04 -7.44 -21.26
N ASN A 87 5.72 -6.15 -21.46
CA ASN A 87 4.59 -5.69 -22.26
C ASN A 87 4.95 -4.73 -23.41
N GLY A 88 6.24 -4.61 -23.75
CA GLY A 88 6.70 -4.00 -25.00
C GLY A 88 7.86 -2.99 -24.86
N ASP A 89 8.24 -2.60 -23.65
CA ASP A 89 9.37 -1.69 -23.42
C ASP A 89 10.52 -2.41 -22.71
N GLU A 90 11.38 -3.09 -23.47
CA GLU A 90 12.53 -3.85 -22.95
C GLU A 90 13.51 -2.96 -22.16
N GLU A 91 13.57 -1.68 -22.51
CA GLU A 91 14.46 -0.68 -21.91
C GLU A 91 13.86 -0.01 -20.67
N ALA A 92 12.59 -0.31 -20.34
CA ALA A 92 11.94 0.20 -19.15
C ALA A 92 12.79 -0.06 -17.90
N TYR A 93 13.00 0.95 -17.09
CA TYR A 93 13.80 0.85 -15.89
C TYR A 93 13.01 0.21 -14.75
N VAL A 94 13.57 -0.85 -14.18
CA VAL A 94 13.07 -1.49 -12.96
C VAL A 94 13.83 -0.93 -11.78
N LEU A 95 13.11 -0.27 -10.86
CA LEU A 95 13.71 0.34 -9.66
C LEU A 95 14.55 -0.66 -8.85
N SER A 96 15.82 -0.32 -8.64
CA SER A 96 16.77 -1.13 -7.83
C SER A 96 16.27 -1.37 -6.40
N ASP A 97 16.76 -2.43 -5.78
CA ASP A 97 16.49 -2.75 -4.38
C ASP A 97 17.27 -1.86 -3.42
N GLU A 98 18.30 -1.15 -3.88
CA GLU A 98 19.05 -0.12 -3.13
C GLU A 98 18.15 1.00 -2.57
N TRP A 99 17.00 1.25 -3.21
CA TRP A 99 16.03 2.25 -2.77
C TRP A 99 15.18 1.79 -1.58
N ARG A 100 15.16 0.49 -1.26
CA ARG A 100 14.40 -0.02 -0.11
C ARG A 100 15.00 0.54 1.18
N SER A 101 14.15 1.04 2.07
CA SER A 101 14.58 1.30 3.45
C SER A 101 14.80 -0.03 4.15
N ASP A 102 15.76 -0.07 5.08
CA ASP A 102 15.89 -1.18 6.03
C ASP A 102 14.55 -1.41 6.71
N LEU A 103 13.99 -2.59 6.49
CA LEU A 103 12.73 -2.98 7.09
C LEU A 103 13.05 -3.36 8.53
N VAL A 104 12.90 -2.41 9.46
CA VAL A 104 12.88 -2.75 10.89
C VAL A 104 11.67 -3.63 11.09
N ARG A 105 11.89 -4.94 11.28
CA ARG A 105 10.80 -5.85 11.62
C ARG A 105 10.32 -5.46 13.01
N PRO A 106 9.09 -4.94 13.17
CA PRO A 106 8.57 -4.73 14.51
C PRO A 106 8.49 -6.09 15.17
N GLN A 107 9.16 -6.27 16.30
CA GLN A 107 9.00 -7.47 17.11
C GLN A 107 7.60 -7.37 17.73
N PRO A 108 6.65 -8.24 17.36
CA PRO A 108 5.31 -8.17 17.91
C PRO A 108 5.37 -8.48 19.41
N TYR A 109 4.69 -7.66 20.20
CA TYR A 109 4.50 -7.95 21.63
C TYR A 109 3.48 -9.07 21.78
N LEU A 110 3.90 -10.19 22.39
CA LEU A 110 3.01 -11.31 22.69
C LEU A 110 2.51 -11.15 24.13
N LEU A 111 1.18 -11.04 24.28
CA LEU A 111 0.56 -10.93 25.60
C LEU A 111 0.74 -12.24 26.36
N THR A 112 1.15 -12.13 27.63
CA THR A 112 1.13 -13.25 28.59
C THR A 112 -0.31 -13.62 28.97
N ASN A 113 -0.52 -14.81 29.54
CA ASN A 113 -1.83 -15.24 30.02
C ASN A 113 -2.44 -14.27 31.05
N GLU A 114 -1.59 -13.68 31.90
CA GLU A 114 -2.01 -12.68 32.89
C GLU A 114 -2.47 -11.38 32.20
N GLU A 115 -1.75 -10.93 31.17
CA GLU A 115 -2.14 -9.74 30.40
C GLU A 115 -3.41 -9.97 29.59
N ILE A 116 -3.58 -11.17 29.02
CA ILE A 116 -4.82 -11.56 28.33
C ILE A 116 -5.98 -11.49 29.31
N THR A 117 -5.83 -12.03 30.52
CA THR A 117 -6.87 -11.97 31.56
C THR A 117 -7.20 -10.53 31.92
N ARG A 118 -6.19 -9.70 32.21
CA ARG A 118 -6.38 -8.28 32.51
C ARG A 118 -7.02 -7.50 31.36
N PHE A 119 -6.68 -7.85 30.12
CA PHE A 119 -7.27 -7.25 28.92
C PHE A 119 -8.77 -7.56 28.84
N PHE A 120 -9.18 -8.82 29.02
CA PHE A 120 -10.60 -9.19 28.99
C PHE A 120 -11.38 -8.59 30.16
N ASP A 121 -10.79 -8.54 31.36
CA ASP A 121 -11.38 -7.85 32.50
C ASP A 121 -11.61 -6.36 32.21
N ALA A 122 -10.63 -5.69 31.61
CA ALA A 122 -10.77 -4.29 31.21
C ALA A 122 -11.82 -4.11 30.10
N ALA A 123 -11.88 -5.03 29.14
CA ALA A 123 -12.84 -4.99 28.04
C ALA A 123 -14.29 -5.10 28.54
N THR A 124 -14.57 -5.89 29.59
CA THR A 124 -15.92 -5.96 30.21
C THR A 124 -16.38 -4.64 30.81
N ARG A 125 -15.43 -3.81 31.28
CA ARG A 125 -15.67 -2.51 31.91
C ARG A 125 -15.60 -1.35 30.94
N LEU A 126 -15.34 -1.62 29.65
CA LEU A 126 -15.11 -0.57 28.66
C LEU A 126 -16.38 0.25 28.43
N ASP A 127 -16.32 1.53 28.79
CA ASP A 127 -17.34 2.52 28.46
C ASP A 127 -16.92 3.35 27.26
N THR A 128 -17.55 3.09 26.12
CA THR A 128 -17.27 3.80 24.86
C THR A 128 -18.57 4.18 24.17
N ARG A 129 -18.54 5.31 23.43
CA ARG A 129 -19.64 5.78 22.58
C ARG A 129 -19.77 5.01 21.26
N SER A 130 -19.03 3.91 21.09
CA SER A 130 -19.06 3.10 19.89
C SER A 130 -20.38 2.32 19.77
N PRO A 131 -21.02 2.31 18.59
CA PRO A 131 -22.20 1.46 18.34
C PRO A 131 -21.89 -0.04 18.49
N TRP A 132 -20.60 -0.42 18.47
CA TRP A 132 -20.12 -1.79 18.62
C TRP A 132 -19.75 -2.17 20.07
N ARG A 133 -20.08 -1.33 21.06
CA ARG A 133 -19.65 -1.51 22.46
C ARG A 133 -19.98 -2.91 22.99
N TRP A 134 -21.21 -3.37 22.76
CA TRP A 134 -21.68 -4.65 23.29
C TRP A 134 -21.10 -5.85 22.52
N GLN A 135 -20.76 -5.70 21.23
CA GLN A 135 -20.06 -6.74 20.47
C GLN A 135 -18.54 -6.77 20.71
N GLY A 136 -17.95 -5.70 21.26
CA GLY A 136 -16.50 -5.57 21.41
C GLY A 136 -15.86 -6.75 22.15
N LEU A 137 -16.47 -7.17 23.26
CA LEU A 137 -16.00 -8.33 24.03
C LEU A 137 -16.10 -9.63 23.22
N ALA A 138 -17.20 -9.83 22.48
CA ALA A 138 -17.39 -10.98 21.63
C ALA A 138 -16.34 -11.04 20.50
N PHE A 139 -16.03 -9.91 19.88
CA PHE A 139 -14.98 -9.83 18.86
C PHE A 139 -13.61 -10.17 19.44
N PHE A 140 -13.26 -9.64 20.62
CA PHE A 140 -12.00 -9.98 21.27
C PHE A 140 -11.90 -11.47 21.62
N ALA A 141 -12.97 -12.06 22.14
CA ALA A 141 -13.03 -13.49 22.46
C ALA A 141 -12.86 -14.35 21.21
N LEU A 142 -13.57 -14.02 20.11
CA LEU A 142 -13.45 -14.73 18.83
C LEU A 142 -12.04 -14.64 18.25
N MET A 143 -11.43 -13.44 18.26
CA MET A 143 -10.04 -13.27 17.81
C MET A 143 -9.07 -14.07 18.67
N HIS A 144 -9.26 -14.10 20.00
CA HIS A 144 -8.38 -14.85 20.90
C HIS A 144 -8.53 -16.37 20.77
N SER A 145 -9.75 -16.89 20.70
CA SER A 145 -10.02 -18.33 20.67
C SER A 145 -9.83 -18.96 19.30
N CYS A 146 -10.11 -18.22 18.22
CA CYS A 146 -10.07 -18.74 16.85
C CYS A 146 -8.92 -18.17 16.00
N GLY A 147 -8.13 -17.24 16.55
CA GLY A 147 -7.03 -16.60 15.81
C GLY A 147 -7.51 -15.72 14.64
N LEU A 148 -8.74 -15.22 14.69
CA LEU A 148 -9.30 -14.38 13.63
C LEU A 148 -8.57 -13.04 13.54
N ARG A 149 -8.41 -12.55 12.31
CA ARG A 149 -8.01 -11.17 12.07
C ARG A 149 -9.15 -10.23 12.42
N THR A 150 -8.82 -8.99 12.78
CA THR A 150 -9.82 -7.96 13.07
C THR A 150 -10.80 -7.72 11.92
N CYS A 151 -10.38 -7.89 10.66
CA CYS A 151 -11.28 -7.80 9.51
C CYS A 151 -12.21 -9.00 9.37
N GLU A 152 -11.78 -10.20 9.75
CA GLU A 152 -12.60 -11.42 9.70
C GLU A 152 -13.65 -11.40 10.81
N ALA A 153 -13.29 -10.95 12.02
CA ALA A 153 -14.23 -10.83 13.15
C ALA A 153 -15.32 -9.77 12.94
N ARG A 154 -15.09 -8.80 12.03
CA ARG A 154 -16.02 -7.69 11.71
C ARG A 154 -16.78 -7.91 10.39
N GLY A 155 -16.48 -9.00 9.69
CA GLY A 155 -16.98 -9.30 8.34
C GLY A 155 -18.48 -9.45 8.26
#